data_AF-A0A925YWE7-F1
#
_entry.id   AF-A0A925YWE7-F1
#
_cell.length_a   1.000
_cell.length_b   1.000
_cell.length_c   1.000
_cell.angle_alpha   90.00
_cell.angle_beta   90.00
_cell.angle_gamma   90.00
#
_symmetry.space_group_name_H-M   'P 1'
#
loop_
_entity.id
_entity.type
_entity.pdbx_description
1 polymer ?
#
loop_
_entity_poly.entity_id
_entity_poly.type
_entity_poly.pdbx_seq_one_letter_code
_entity_poly.pdbx_strand_id
1 'polypeptide(L)'
;QFDRKLDAQLAAAIVSIQAVKGVEIGTAFRNAVSFGSEVHDAMHLENGSPVRKTNRAGGIEGGMTNGEIIHIRGAMKPISTLMTPLQSFDFASMEEVPSRIERSDTCAVPACGVIAEAAVAPVIANAVLEKFGGDSLNEVAERLEHYRERIRQQLQR
;
A
#
# COMPACT_ATOMS: atom_id res chain seq x y z
N GLN A 1 2.20 -2.07 19.47
CA GLN A 1 2.10 -0.63 19.19
C GLN A 1 1.45 -0.43 17.83
N PHE A 2 0.65 0.62 17.64
CA PHE A 2 -0.14 0.82 16.41
C PHE A 2 0.71 1.30 15.21
N ASP A 3 1.77 2.05 15.49
CA ASP A 3 2.72 2.65 14.53
C ASP A 3 3.68 1.65 13.87
N ARG A 4 3.81 0.45 14.44
CA ARG A 4 4.61 -0.66 13.88
C ARG A 4 3.84 -1.57 12.93
N LYS A 5 2.55 -1.29 12.70
CA LYS A 5 1.76 -2.08 11.76
C LYS A 5 2.09 -1.67 10.33
N LEU A 6 2.46 -2.64 9.49
CA LEU A 6 2.93 -2.38 8.13
C LEU A 6 1.85 -1.75 7.24
N ASP A 7 0.60 -2.19 7.37
CA ASP A 7 -0.55 -1.59 6.67
C ASP A 7 -0.69 -0.09 6.96
N ALA A 8 -0.53 0.34 8.22
CA ALA A 8 -0.58 1.75 8.59
C ALA A 8 0.57 2.56 7.94
N GLN A 9 1.78 2.02 7.92
CA GLN A 9 2.93 2.68 7.30
C GLN A 9 2.79 2.78 5.78
N LEU A 10 2.32 1.71 5.13
CA LEU A 10 2.03 1.69 3.70
C LEU A 10 0.90 2.64 3.33
N ALA A 11 -0.17 2.67 4.13
CA ALA A 11 -1.28 3.60 3.96
C ALA A 11 -0.81 5.06 4.04
N ALA A 12 0.06 5.39 5.00
CA ALA A 12 0.65 6.72 5.14
C ALA A 12 1.47 7.10 3.90
N ALA A 13 2.30 6.18 3.38
CA ALA A 13 3.08 6.42 2.18
C ALA A 13 2.19 6.73 0.97
N ILE A 14 1.15 5.91 0.73
CA ILE A 14 0.24 6.11 -0.41
C ILE A 14 -0.57 7.39 -0.29
N VAL A 15 -1.16 7.68 0.87
CA VAL A 15 -2.03 8.87 1.04
C VAL A 15 -1.22 10.17 0.99
N SER A 16 0.10 10.11 1.24
CA SER A 16 0.99 11.27 1.13
C SER A 16 1.24 11.73 -0.31
N ILE A 17 0.97 10.87 -1.30
CA ILE A 17 1.16 11.19 -2.72
C ILE A 17 0.17 12.27 -3.13
N GLN A 18 0.63 13.27 -3.89
CA GLN A 18 -0.21 14.37 -4.33
C GLN A 18 -1.45 13.87 -5.07
N ALA A 19 -2.59 14.49 -4.76
CA ALA A 19 -3.91 14.12 -5.27
C ALA A 19 -4.46 12.74 -4.85
N VAL A 20 -3.74 11.92 -4.08
CA VAL A 20 -4.34 10.73 -3.47
C VAL A 20 -5.24 11.14 -2.31
N LYS A 21 -6.47 10.62 -2.27
CA LYS A 21 -7.52 10.96 -1.31
C LYS A 21 -8.01 9.77 -0.47
N GLY A 22 -7.59 8.57 -0.80
CA GLY A 22 -7.95 7.35 -0.07
C GLY A 22 -6.98 6.22 -0.37
N VAL A 23 -6.95 5.24 0.52
CA VAL A 23 -6.11 4.04 0.40
C VAL A 23 -6.87 2.83 0.95
N GLU A 24 -6.69 1.69 0.30
CA GLU A 24 -7.17 0.39 0.80
C GLU A 24 -6.09 -0.69 0.68
N ILE A 25 -6.11 -1.61 1.64
CA ILE A 25 -5.32 -2.84 1.62
C ILE A 25 -6.26 -4.00 1.25
N GLY A 26 -5.83 -4.87 0.34
CA GLY A 26 -6.66 -5.96 -0.15
C GLY A 26 -7.97 -5.44 -0.76
N THR A 27 -9.10 -5.91 -0.25
CA THR A 27 -10.44 -5.45 -0.61
C THR A 27 -11.13 -4.73 0.56
N ALA A 28 -10.41 -3.91 1.33
CA ALA A 28 -10.86 -3.36 2.61
C ALA A 28 -12.27 -2.74 2.59
N PHE A 29 -12.56 -1.81 1.67
CA PHE A 29 -13.88 -1.15 1.66
C PHE A 29 -15.01 -2.11 1.30
N ARG A 30 -14.74 -3.10 0.45
CA ARG A 30 -15.70 -4.18 0.16
C ARG A 30 -15.90 -5.08 1.37
N ASN A 31 -14.81 -5.46 2.04
CA ASN A 31 -14.85 -6.32 3.23
C ASN A 31 -15.63 -5.65 4.38
N ALA A 32 -15.53 -4.34 4.52
CA ALA A 32 -16.23 -3.58 5.57
C ALA A 32 -17.76 -3.65 5.48
N VAL A 33 -18.32 -4.03 4.32
CA VAL A 33 -19.77 -4.18 4.09
C VAL A 33 -20.18 -5.63 3.82
N SER A 34 -19.28 -6.59 4.08
CA SER A 34 -19.50 -8.02 3.86
C SER A 34 -19.51 -8.80 5.18
N PHE A 35 -20.06 -10.02 5.16
CA PHE A 35 -20.09 -10.88 6.34
C PHE A 35 -18.71 -11.45 6.66
N GLY A 36 -18.43 -11.68 7.95
CA GLY A 36 -17.18 -12.28 8.42
C GLY A 36 -16.82 -13.60 7.71
N SER A 37 -17.84 -14.41 7.36
CA SER A 37 -17.69 -15.66 6.60
C SER A 37 -17.15 -15.48 5.18
N GLU A 38 -17.16 -14.28 4.64
CA GLU A 38 -16.80 -13.98 3.24
C GLU A 38 -15.53 -13.13 3.10
N VAL A 39 -15.01 -12.56 4.19
CA VAL A 39 -13.91 -11.57 4.14
C VAL A 39 -12.55 -12.12 4.53
N HIS A 40 -12.50 -13.15 5.38
CA HIS A 40 -11.24 -13.73 5.83
C HIS A 40 -10.68 -14.71 4.80
N ASP A 41 -9.36 -14.89 4.84
CA ASP A 41 -8.65 -15.83 3.98
C ASP A 41 -8.36 -17.12 4.76
N ALA A 42 -9.23 -18.12 4.58
CA ALA A 42 -9.08 -19.42 5.23
C ALA A 42 -7.77 -20.11 4.80
N MET A 43 -7.03 -20.59 5.80
CA MET A 43 -5.84 -21.41 5.59
C MET A 43 -6.21 -22.86 5.38
N HIS A 44 -5.53 -23.49 4.42
CA HIS A 44 -5.65 -24.90 4.10
C HIS A 44 -4.28 -25.56 4.16
N LEU A 45 -4.25 -26.88 4.26
CA LEU A 45 -3.03 -27.65 4.15
C LEU A 45 -2.99 -28.32 2.77
N GLU A 46 -1.96 -28.03 1.98
CA GLU A 46 -1.70 -28.68 0.70
C GLU A 46 -0.25 -29.16 0.67
N ASN A 47 -0.05 -30.46 0.41
CA ASN A 47 1.28 -31.11 0.42
C ASN A 47 2.11 -30.81 1.70
N GLY A 48 1.46 -30.75 2.86
CA GLY A 48 2.11 -30.46 4.14
C GLY A 48 2.50 -28.99 4.36
N SER A 49 2.07 -28.07 3.48
CA SER A 49 2.35 -26.64 3.62
C SER A 49 1.05 -25.83 3.78
N PRO A 50 1.03 -24.79 4.64
CA PRO A 50 -0.12 -23.90 4.77
C PRO A 50 -0.26 -23.03 3.52
N VAL A 51 -1.45 -23.01 2.94
CA VAL A 51 -1.79 -22.21 1.75
C VAL A 51 -3.08 -21.45 1.97
N ARG A 52 -3.21 -20.29 1.31
CA ARG A 52 -4.50 -19.58 1.19
C ARG A 52 -4.99 -19.69 -0.25
N LYS A 53 -6.31 -19.82 -0.40
CA LYS A 53 -6.97 -19.86 -1.72
C LYS A 53 -7.42 -18.48 -2.20
N THR A 54 -7.41 -17.51 -1.29
CA THR A 54 -7.83 -16.13 -1.51
C THR A 54 -6.87 -15.19 -0.80
N ASN A 55 -6.85 -13.93 -1.23
CA ASN A 55 -6.03 -12.87 -0.64
C ASN A 55 -6.84 -11.58 -0.45
N ARG A 56 -7.96 -11.68 0.26
CA ARG A 56 -8.85 -10.55 0.59
C ARG A 56 -8.24 -9.60 1.61
N ALA A 57 -7.38 -10.12 2.47
CA ALA A 57 -6.56 -9.36 3.41
C ALA A 57 -5.45 -8.55 2.70
N GLY A 58 -5.15 -8.83 1.44
CA GLY A 58 -4.16 -8.10 0.65
C GLY A 58 -2.73 -8.27 1.17
N GLY A 59 -2.38 -9.48 1.60
CA GLY A 59 -1.05 -9.84 2.05
C GLY A 59 -0.72 -9.42 3.48
N ILE A 60 -1.64 -8.77 4.19
CA ILE A 60 -1.39 -8.24 5.54
C ILE A 60 -2.48 -8.70 6.51
N GLU A 61 -2.08 -9.37 7.58
CA GLU A 61 -2.96 -9.77 8.68
C GLU A 61 -2.34 -9.32 10.00
N GLY A 62 -3.14 -8.67 10.86
CA GLY A 62 -2.64 -8.15 12.14
C GLY A 62 -1.52 -7.10 12.03
N GLY A 63 -1.39 -6.45 10.87
CA GLY A 63 -0.31 -5.50 10.58
C GLY A 63 1.02 -6.13 10.16
N MET A 64 1.05 -7.43 9.85
CA MET A 64 2.24 -8.15 9.39
C MET A 64 1.99 -8.81 8.03
N THR A 65 3.05 -8.96 7.23
CA THR A 65 2.99 -9.72 5.98
C THR A 65 2.64 -11.18 6.25
N ASN A 66 1.66 -11.75 5.54
CA ASN A 66 1.20 -13.11 5.76
C ASN A 66 1.72 -14.14 4.74
N GLY A 67 2.57 -13.70 3.81
CA GLY A 67 3.17 -14.51 2.75
C GLY A 67 2.52 -14.37 1.38
N GLU A 68 1.29 -13.84 1.32
CA GLU A 68 0.61 -13.53 0.06
C GLU A 68 1.10 -12.20 -0.54
N ILE A 69 0.68 -11.92 -1.77
CA ILE A 69 0.97 -10.65 -2.45
C ILE A 69 0.40 -9.48 -1.63
N ILE A 70 1.24 -8.49 -1.32
CA ILE A 70 0.76 -7.24 -0.72
C ILE A 70 -0.01 -6.47 -1.80
N HIS A 71 -1.30 -6.30 -1.59
CA HIS A 71 -2.17 -5.59 -2.53
C HIS A 71 -2.65 -4.30 -1.88
N ILE A 72 -2.23 -3.17 -2.44
CA ILE A 72 -2.57 -1.82 -1.97
C ILE A 72 -3.10 -0.99 -3.13
N ARG A 73 -4.12 -0.18 -2.88
CA ARG A 73 -4.71 0.71 -3.89
C ARG A 73 -4.83 2.12 -3.34
N GLY A 74 -4.49 3.10 -4.18
CA GLY A 74 -4.69 4.52 -3.90
C GLY A 74 -5.80 5.11 -4.79
N ALA A 75 -6.64 5.96 -4.22
CA ALA A 75 -7.67 6.69 -4.94
C ALA A 75 -7.18 8.11 -5.29
N MET A 76 -6.72 8.31 -6.53
CA MET A 76 -6.24 9.61 -7.02
C MET A 76 -7.39 10.45 -7.56
N LYS A 77 -7.59 11.67 -7.03
CA LYS A 77 -8.50 12.65 -7.64
C LYS A 77 -7.90 13.20 -8.94
N PRO A 78 -8.71 13.69 -9.89
CA PRO A 78 -8.20 14.49 -11.00
C PRO A 78 -7.38 15.67 -10.46
N ILE A 79 -6.13 15.77 -10.92
CA ILE A 79 -5.15 16.76 -10.43
C ILE A 79 -5.11 18.00 -11.32
N SER A 80 -5.34 17.85 -12.63
CA SER A 80 -5.21 18.93 -13.59
C SER A 80 -6.33 19.94 -13.45
N THR A 81 -5.97 21.22 -13.50
CA THR A 81 -6.92 22.32 -13.69
C THR A 81 -7.69 22.11 -14.98
N LEU A 82 -9.01 22.33 -14.95
CA LEU A 82 -9.87 22.10 -16.11
C LEU A 82 -9.60 23.14 -17.21
N MET A 83 -9.65 22.70 -18.47
CA MET A 83 -9.57 23.59 -19.64
C MET A 83 -10.74 24.56 -19.73
N THR A 84 -11.90 24.18 -19.18
CA THR A 84 -12.95 25.10 -18.79
C THR A 84 -12.70 25.47 -17.33
N PRO A 85 -12.16 26.67 -17.05
CA PRO A 85 -11.77 27.04 -15.71
C PRO A 85 -12.94 27.01 -14.73
N LEU A 86 -12.64 26.68 -13.47
CA LEU A 86 -13.60 26.81 -12.38
C LEU A 86 -13.63 28.25 -11.88
N GLN A 87 -14.72 28.64 -11.21
CA GLN A 87 -14.80 29.92 -10.54
C GLN A 87 -13.87 29.93 -9.32
N SER A 88 -13.17 31.04 -9.13
CA SER A 88 -12.26 31.32 -8.02
C SER A 88 -12.38 32.81 -7.66
N PHE A 89 -11.45 33.34 -6.86
CA PHE A 89 -11.33 34.77 -6.60
C PHE A 89 -9.85 35.21 -6.61
N ASP A 90 -9.62 36.49 -6.89
CA ASP A 90 -8.31 37.11 -6.75
C ASP A 90 -8.11 37.56 -5.29
N PHE A 91 -6.99 37.20 -4.67
CA PHE A 91 -6.77 37.48 -3.25
C PHE A 91 -6.52 38.97 -2.95
N ALA A 92 -6.03 39.74 -3.93
CA ALA A 92 -5.75 41.16 -3.72
C ALA A 92 -7.01 42.02 -3.88
N SER A 93 -7.84 41.75 -4.90
CA SER A 93 -9.08 42.50 -5.13
C SER A 93 -10.29 41.93 -4.39
N MET A 94 -10.25 40.66 -3.97
CA MET A 94 -11.38 39.90 -3.42
C MET A 94 -12.57 39.76 -4.40
N GLU A 95 -12.30 39.87 -5.70
CA GLU A 95 -13.30 39.72 -6.77
C GLU A 95 -13.25 38.32 -7.40
N GLU A 96 -14.41 37.84 -7.88
CA GLU A 96 -14.52 36.55 -8.54
C GLU A 96 -13.81 36.55 -9.90
N VAL A 97 -12.94 35.56 -10.13
CA VAL A 97 -12.20 35.37 -11.38
C VAL A 97 -12.10 33.89 -11.73
N PRO A 98 -12.01 33.51 -13.01
CA PRO A 98 -11.75 32.12 -13.41
C PRO A 98 -10.38 31.62 -12.88
N SER A 99 -10.31 30.34 -12.50
CA SER A 99 -9.08 29.69 -12.06
C SER A 99 -8.03 29.66 -13.18
N ARG A 100 -6.75 29.73 -12.81
CA ARG A 100 -5.66 29.57 -13.79
C ARG A 100 -5.54 28.12 -14.25
N ILE A 101 -5.12 27.93 -15.50
CA ILE A 101 -4.80 26.63 -16.07
C ILE A 101 -3.29 26.43 -15.90
N GLU A 102 -2.90 25.42 -15.14
CA GLU A 102 -1.48 25.14 -14.82
C GLU A 102 -0.95 23.92 -15.58
N ARG A 103 -1.80 22.90 -15.79
CA ARG A 103 -1.45 21.70 -16.55
C ARG A 103 -2.61 21.25 -17.43
N SER A 104 -2.29 20.57 -18.52
CA SER A 104 -3.23 20.15 -19.57
C SER A 104 -3.41 18.63 -19.70
N ASP A 105 -2.74 17.83 -18.86
CA ASP A 105 -2.89 16.38 -18.89
C ASP A 105 -4.30 15.96 -18.43
N THR A 106 -4.92 15.00 -19.12
CA THR A 106 -6.27 14.53 -18.80
C THR A 106 -6.28 13.43 -17.73
N CYS A 107 -5.21 12.64 -17.64
CA CYS A 107 -5.08 11.55 -16.68
C CYS A 107 -3.62 11.37 -16.26
N ALA A 108 -3.38 11.42 -14.94
CA ALA A 108 -2.07 11.15 -14.33
C ALA A 108 -2.04 9.85 -13.53
N VAL A 109 -3.10 9.04 -13.57
CA VAL A 109 -3.21 7.79 -12.79
C VAL A 109 -2.09 6.78 -13.12
N PRO A 110 -1.70 6.57 -14.40
CA PRO A 110 -0.58 5.66 -14.69
C PRO A 110 0.74 6.11 -14.07
N ALA A 111 1.06 7.42 -14.13
CA ALA A 111 2.25 7.97 -13.50
C ALA A 111 2.18 7.89 -11.96
N CYS A 112 0.99 8.09 -11.39
CA CYS A 112 0.75 7.90 -9.96
C CYS A 112 1.02 6.46 -9.51
N GLY A 113 0.79 5.45 -10.36
CA GLY A 113 1.15 4.06 -10.08
C GLY A 113 2.65 3.87 -9.85
N VAL A 114 3.48 4.44 -10.74
CA VAL A 114 4.95 4.40 -10.59
C VAL A 114 5.41 5.13 -9.33
N ILE A 115 4.81 6.29 -9.03
CA ILE A 115 5.10 7.03 -7.79
C ILE A 115 4.70 6.21 -6.56
N ALA A 116 3.56 5.50 -6.61
CA ALA A 116 3.11 4.65 -5.52
C ALA A 116 4.06 3.48 -5.26
N GLU A 117 4.57 2.82 -6.30
CA GLU A 117 5.61 1.79 -6.16
C GLU A 117 6.86 2.35 -5.49
N ALA A 118 7.34 3.52 -5.97
CA ALA A 118 8.50 4.19 -5.41
C ALA A 118 8.29 4.65 -3.96
N ALA A 119 7.08 5.06 -3.59
CA ALA A 119 6.74 5.48 -2.23
C ALA A 119 6.66 4.28 -1.25
N VAL A 120 6.19 3.13 -1.73
CA VAL A 120 6.05 1.90 -0.93
C VAL A 120 7.40 1.18 -0.73
N ALA A 121 8.29 1.22 -1.73
CA ALA A 121 9.55 0.47 -1.67
C ALA A 121 10.42 0.79 -0.42
N PRO A 122 10.64 2.05 -0.03
CA PRO A 122 11.34 2.39 1.21
C PRO A 122 10.65 1.88 2.47
N VAL A 123 9.31 1.84 2.52
CA VAL A 123 8.57 1.30 3.67
C VAL A 123 8.86 -0.19 3.84
N ILE A 124 8.82 -0.95 2.73
CA ILE A 124 9.16 -2.38 2.74
C ILE A 124 10.63 -2.59 3.11
N ALA A 125 11.54 -1.81 2.53
CA ALA A 125 12.96 -1.89 2.85
C ALA A 125 13.24 -1.62 4.33
N ASN A 126 12.61 -0.59 4.91
CA ASN A 126 12.72 -0.28 6.33
C ASN A 126 12.18 -1.41 7.21
N ALA A 127 11.05 -2.02 6.86
CA ALA A 127 10.50 -3.16 7.60
C ALA A 127 11.43 -4.39 7.55
N VAL A 128 12.10 -4.63 6.42
CA VAL A 128 13.13 -5.67 6.28
C VAL A 128 14.33 -5.36 7.18
N LEU A 129 14.86 -4.14 7.12
CA LEU A 129 16.01 -3.73 7.94
C LEU A 129 15.68 -3.73 9.44
N GLU A 130 14.48 -3.31 9.84
CA GLU A 130 14.04 -3.38 11.25
C GLU A 130 13.98 -4.83 11.76
N LYS A 131 13.54 -5.76 10.90
CA LYS A 131 13.40 -7.18 11.27
C LYS A 131 14.72 -7.93 11.31
N PHE A 132 15.61 -7.69 10.35
CA PHE A 132 16.82 -8.49 10.16
C PHE A 132 18.12 -7.77 10.58
N GLY A 133 18.10 -6.43 10.64
CA GLY A 133 19.28 -5.60 10.87
C GLY A 133 20.40 -5.86 9.86
N GLY A 134 21.61 -5.44 10.21
CA GLY A 134 22.82 -5.67 9.42
C GLY A 134 23.32 -4.40 8.73
N ASP A 135 24.63 -4.35 8.51
CA ASP A 135 25.32 -3.18 7.98
C ASP A 135 25.74 -3.37 6.51
N SER A 136 25.51 -4.55 5.95
CA SER A 136 25.75 -4.87 4.54
C SER A 136 24.63 -5.70 3.93
N LEU A 137 24.44 -5.61 2.60
CA LEU A 137 23.43 -6.39 1.90
C LEU A 137 23.63 -7.91 2.04
N ASN A 138 24.88 -8.37 2.08
CA ASN A 138 25.18 -9.79 2.25
C ASN A 138 24.71 -10.30 3.62
N GLU A 139 24.97 -9.53 4.68
CA GLU A 139 24.52 -9.87 6.03
C GLU A 139 22.99 -9.92 6.14
N VAL A 140 22.30 -8.94 5.56
CA VAL A 140 20.83 -8.91 5.50
C VAL A 140 20.30 -10.14 4.76
N ALA A 141 20.91 -10.49 3.61
CA ALA A 141 20.50 -11.62 2.79
C ALA A 141 20.70 -12.97 3.52
N GLU A 142 21.84 -13.17 4.17
CA GLU A 142 22.12 -14.37 4.96
C GLU A 142 21.12 -14.54 6.11
N ARG A 143 20.83 -13.46 6.85
CA ARG A 143 19.86 -13.48 7.95
C ARG A 143 18.44 -13.76 7.47
N LEU A 144 18.05 -13.19 6.34
CA LEU A 144 16.75 -13.45 5.71
C LEU A 144 16.63 -14.93 5.32
N GLU A 145 17.65 -15.52 4.70
CA GLU A 145 17.59 -16.93 4.30
C GLU A 145 17.60 -17.87 5.49
N HIS A 146 18.41 -17.59 6.52
CA HIS A 146 18.35 -18.35 7.78
C HIS A 146 16.97 -18.29 8.44
N TYR A 147 16.31 -17.13 8.41
CA TYR A 147 14.94 -16.99 8.89
C TYR A 147 13.94 -17.83 8.08
N ARG A 148 14.05 -17.83 6.75
CA ARG A 148 13.21 -18.64 5.86
C ARG A 148 13.41 -20.13 6.11
N GLU A 149 14.64 -20.57 6.25
CA GLU A 149 14.97 -21.97 6.49
C GLU A 149 14.41 -22.46 7.84
N ARG A 150 14.54 -21.65 8.89
CA ARG A 150 13.92 -21.94 10.19
C ARG A 150 12.40 -22.11 10.08
N ILE A 151 11.72 -21.31 9.26
CA ILE A 151 10.28 -21.45 9.02
C ILE A 151 9.97 -22.76 8.28
N ARG A 152 10.72 -23.09 7.21
CA ARG A 152 10.53 -24.34 6.46
C ARG A 152 10.64 -25.55 7.38
N GLN A 153 11.65 -25.58 8.24
CA GLN A 153 11.85 -26.65 9.22
C GLN A 153 10.71 -26.74 10.25
N GLN A 154 10.13 -25.60 10.65
CA GLN A 154 8.97 -25.59 11.54
C GLN A 154 7.70 -26.14 10.88
N LEU A 155 7.53 -25.92 9.58
CA LEU A 155 6.38 -26.41 8.81
C LEU A 155 6.50 -27.88 8.40
N GLN A 156 7.70 -28.45 8.39
CA GLN A 156 7.95 -29.87 8.09
C GLN A 156 7.85 -30.80 9.31
N ARG A 157 7.68 -30.24 10.52
CA ARG A 157 7.45 -31.00 11.76
C ARG A 157 5.98 -31.36 11.92
#